data_AF-A0A392T6K1-F1
#
_entry.id   AF-A0A392T6K1-F1
#
_cell.length_a   1.000
_cell.length_b   1.000
_cell.length_c   1.000
_cell.angle_alpha   90.00
_cell.angle_beta   90.00
_cell.angle_gamma   90.00
#
_symmetry.space_group_name_H-M   'P 1'
#
loop_
_entity.id
_entity.type
_entity.pdbx_description
1 polymer ?
#
loop_
_entity_poly.entity_id
_entity_poly.type
_entity_poly.pdbx_seq_one_letter_code
_entity_poly.pdbx_strand_id
1 'polypeptide(L)' 'MDAYSGYNQIPMYEKDKDKTAFMTEGPNYKYNVMPFGLKNAGATYQRMMNKVFKEEIGDMLE' A
#
# COMPACT_ATOMS: atom_id res chain seq x y z
N MET A 1 -12.63 10.80 -4.73
CA MET A 1 -11.19 10.81 -4.43
C MET A 1 -10.50 9.94 -5.46
N ASP A 2 -9.42 10.43 -6.07
CA ASP A 2 -8.61 9.61 -6.98
C ASP A 2 -7.68 8.71 -6.14
N ALA A 3 -7.98 7.42 -6.10
CA ALA A 3 -7.22 6.40 -5.37
C ALA A 3 -6.12 5.75 -6.21
N TYR A 4 -5.91 6.19 -7.46
CA TYR A 4 -4.97 5.57 -8.40
C TYR A 4 -3.55 5.48 -7.84
N SER A 5 -3.12 6.48 -7.06
CA SER A 5 -1.81 6.51 -6.40
C SER A 5 -1.79 5.95 -4.97
N GLY A 6 -2.92 5.43 -4.46
CA GLY A 6 -3.11 5.11 -3.05
C GLY A 6 -2.14 4.06 -2.49
N TYR A 7 -1.69 3.10 -3.30
CA TYR A 7 -0.71 2.10 -2.86
C TYR A 7 0.68 2.72 -2.62
N ASN A 8 1.09 3.67 -3.46
CA ASN A 8 2.37 4.35 -3.35
C ASN A 8 2.46 5.29 -2.13
N GLN A 9 1.39 5.44 -1.36
CA GLN A 9 1.36 6.19 -0.11
C GLN A 9 1.46 5.29 1.13
N ILE A 10 1.32 3.96 0.97
CA ILE A 10 1.42 3.01 2.08
C ILE A 10 2.90 2.64 2.27
N PRO A 11 3.51 2.90 3.45
CA PRO A 11 4.88 2.47 3.74
C PRO A 11 5.02 0.95 3.63
N MET A 12 6.08 0.49 2.96
CA MET A 12 6.44 -0.93 2.95
C MET A 12 6.96 -1.32 4.34
N TYR A 13 6.60 -2.52 4.80
CA TYR A 13 7.16 -3.03 6.05
C TYR A 13 8.67 -3.19 5.91
N GLU A 14 9.44 -2.66 6.87
CA GLU A 14 10.90 -2.52 6.74
C GLU A 14 11.59 -3.85 6.38
N LYS A 15 11.15 -4.96 7.00
CA LYS A 15 11.72 -6.30 6.78
C LYS A 15 11.33 -6.91 5.43
N ASP A 16 10.33 -6.37 4.75
CA ASP A 16 9.87 -6.86 3.45
C ASP A 16 10.38 -6.01 2.28
N LYS A 17 10.97 -4.83 2.53
CA LYS A 17 11.53 -3.96 1.47
C LYS A 17 12.49 -4.72 0.56
N ASP A 18 13.40 -5.51 1.12
CA ASP A 18 14.39 -6.26 0.32
C ASP A 18 13.76 -7.32 -0.59
N LYS A 19 12.57 -7.83 -0.24
CA LYS A 19 11.80 -8.78 -1.08
C LYS A 19 11.13 -8.11 -2.28
N THR A 20 11.08 -6.78 -2.30
CA THR A 20 10.53 -5.98 -3.40
C THR A 20 11.61 -5.44 -4.33
N ALA A 21 12.84 -5.96 -4.22
CA ALA A 21 13.93 -5.54 -5.09
C ALA A 21 13.65 -5.93 -6.56
N PHE A 22 14.01 -5.04 -7.48
CA PHE A 22 13.95 -5.30 -8.92
C PHE A 22 15.27 -4.95 -9.59
N MET A 23 15.57 -5.70 -10.66
CA MET A 23 16.80 -5.54 -11.43
C MET A 23 16.64 -4.42 -12.45
N THR A 24 17.68 -3.61 -12.59
CA THR A 24 17.84 -2.66 -13.69
C THR A 24 19.16 -2.94 -14.40
N GLU A 25 19.46 -2.26 -15.51
CA GLU A 25 20.77 -2.35 -16.16
C GLU A 25 21.90 -1.77 -15.28
N GLY A 26 21.55 -0.99 -14.25
CA GLY A 26 22.48 -0.40 -13.28
C GLY A 26 22.24 -0.97 -11.87
N PRO A 27 22.12 -0.12 -10.83
CA PRO A 27 21.91 -0.60 -9.47
C PRO A 27 20.52 -1.23 -9.30
N ASN A 28 20.44 -2.21 -8.42
CA ASN A 28 19.15 -2.76 -7.98
C ASN A 28 18.46 -1.76 -7.06
N TYR A 29 17.15 -1.62 -7.22
CA TYR A 29 16.31 -0.79 -6.37
C TYR A 29 15.31 -1.65 -5.62
N LYS A 30 14.83 -1.13 -4.49
CA LYS A 30 13.74 -1.72 -3.71
C LYS A 30 12.69 -0.67 -3.40
N TYR A 31 11.45 -1.10 -3.20
CA TYR A 31 10.37 -0.17 -2.91
C TYR A 31 10.34 0.23 -1.43
N ASN A 32 10.21 1.54 -1.17
CA ASN A 32 10.00 2.08 0.18
C ASN A 32 8.52 2.14 0.57
N VAL A 33 7.64 2.15 -0.43
CA VAL A 33 6.18 2.18 -0.34
C VAL A 33 5.61 0.97 -1.07
N MET A 34 4.33 0.65 -0.89
CA MET A 34 3.74 -0.54 -1.50
C MET A 34 3.61 -0.40 -3.03
N PRO A 35 4.35 -1.21 -3.82
CA PRO A 35 4.23 -1.17 -5.27
C PRO A 35 2.94 -1.84 -5.75
N PHE A 36 2.56 -1.52 -6.98
CA PHE A 36 1.55 -2.26 -7.72
C PHE A 36 1.98 -3.72 -7.95
N GLY A 37 1.00 -4.61 -8.16
CA GLY A 37 1.24 -6.01 -8.50
C GLY A 37 1.50 -6.95 -7.32
N LEU A 38 1.62 -6.44 -6.08
CA LEU A 38 1.64 -7.31 -4.90
C LEU A 38 0.26 -7.91 -4.62
N LYS A 39 0.20 -9.23 -4.43
CA LYS A 39 -1.03 -9.98 -4.13
C LYS A 39 -1.86 -9.37 -2.99
N ASN A 40 -1.19 -8.82 -1.98
CA ASN A 40 -1.83 -8.27 -0.78
C ASN A 40 -1.97 -6.74 -0.78
N ALA A 41 -1.68 -6.07 -1.90
CA ALA A 41 -1.77 -4.61 -1.97
C ALA A 41 -3.19 -4.10 -1.70
N GLY A 42 -4.19 -4.67 -2.38
CA GLY A 42 -5.59 -4.32 -2.21
C GLY A 42 -6.09 -4.52 -0.77
N ALA A 43 -5.78 -5.67 -0.16
CA ALA A 43 -6.18 -5.95 1.23
C ALA A 43 -5.53 -4.98 2.23
N THR A 44 -4.28 -4.59 2.00
CA THR A 44 -3.58 -3.61 2.84
C THR A 44 -4.22 -2.23 2.72
N TYR A 45 -4.53 -1.80 1.50
CA TYR A 45 -5.20 -0.54 1.24
C TYR A 45 -6.60 -0.50 1.84
N GLN A 46 -7.41 -1.53 1.65
CA GLN A 46 -8.74 -1.63 2.25
C GLN A 46 -8.67 -1.51 3.78
N ARG A 47 -7.72 -2.21 4.43
CA ARG A 47 -7.55 -2.12 5.89
C ARG A 47 -7.13 -0.72 6.33
N MET A 48 -6.32 -0.01 5.55
CA MET A 48 -5.95 1.38 5.84
C MET A 48 -7.16 2.29 5.70
N MET A 49 -7.92 2.20 4.60
CA MET A 49 -9.14 2.99 4.39
C MET A 49 -10.19 2.74 5.48
N ASN A 50 -10.42 1.48 5.87
CA ASN A 50 -11.35 1.15 6.95
C ASN A 50 -10.94 1.76 8.31
N LYS A 51 -9.64 1.98 8.53
CA LYS A 51 -9.15 2.66 9.75
C LYS A 51 -9.32 4.17 9.67
N VAL A 52 -9.06 4.75 8.49
CA VAL A 52 -9.17 6.20 8.25
C VAL A 52 -10.62 6.65 8.36
N PHE A 53 -11.54 5.90 7.72
CA PHE A 53 -12.96 6.23 7.66
C PHE A 53 -13.78 5.49 8.73
N LYS A 54 -13.15 5.12 9.86
CA LYS A 54 -13.81 4.25 10.85
C LYS A 54 -15.04 4.93 11.44
N GLU A 55 -14.97 6.23 11.69
CA GLU A 55 -16.04 7.01 12.32
C GLU A 55 -17.16 7.30 11.31
N GLU A 56 -16.79 7.66 10.08
CA GLU A 56 -17.70 7.99 8.99
C GLU A 56 -18.46 6.77 8.42
N ILE A 57 -17.82 5.59 8.40
CA ILE A 57 -18.48 4.34 8.02
C ILE A 57 -19.38 3.83 9.15
N GLY A 58 -19.03 4.09 10.41
CA GLY A 58 -19.86 3.75 11.57
C GLY A 58 -21.21 4.46 11.52
N ASP A 59 -21.22 5.74 11.17
CA ASP A 59 -22.42 6.58 11.07
C ASP A 59 -23.31 6.24 9.85
N MET A 60 -22.80 5.53 8.85
CA MET A 60 -23.60 5.11 7.66
C MET A 60 -24.33 3.77 7.85
N LEU A 61 -24.04 3.03 8.92
CA LEU A 61 -24.60 1.70 9.18
C LEU A 61 -25.53 1.66 10.42
N GLU A 62 -25.74 2.80 11.10
CA GLU A 62 -26.86 3.04 12.02
C GLU A 62 -28.03 3.74 11.32
#